data_AF-A0A528VJU4-F1
#
_entry.id   AF-A0A528VJU4-F1
#
_cell.length_a   1.000
_cell.length_b   1.000
_cell.length_c   1.000
_cell.angle_alpha   90.00
_cell.angle_beta   90.00
_cell.angle_gamma   90.00
#
_symmetry.space_group_name_H-M   'P 1'
#
loop_
_entity.id
_entity.type
_entity.pdbx_description
1 polymer ?
#
loop_
_entity_poly.entity_id
_entity_poly.type
_entity_poly.pdbx_seq_one_letter_code
_entity_poly.pdbx_strand_id
1 'polypeptide(L)'
;MPQISEAPSIVGPGHNLATTTDILRDRFAGFLKQVDSIADEANRARDALGEGGVIDKDEQRDPLIAIGLKAGKLSKTLDETRLSTTKPLRDEVSETNKFFEALAARMDKIKTRFEEIVGVYDRKKRDEERRRAAEAARLAQEEADRKFAEAQAAQHSVVSDVIMNEAVVADQRAERLAAVATTAGTGPTKTESGTISSSAPWTCSIDDWSKLDITEFKDQFSTADIEKAVRAHVRKFKNTRPLKGVKIFQDEKTRFRG
;
A
#
# COMPACT_ATOMS: atom_id res chain seq x y z
N MET A 1 5.83 -31.21 22.77
CA MET A 1 4.98 -30.17 23.38
C MET A 1 5.79 -28.88 23.40
N PRO A 2 5.31 -27.77 22.80
CA PRO A 2 6.01 -26.50 22.88
C PRO A 2 6.06 -26.04 24.34
N GLN A 3 7.25 -25.73 24.84
CA GLN A 3 7.41 -25.14 26.17
C GLN A 3 6.80 -23.73 26.12
N ILE A 4 5.59 -23.59 26.65
CA ILE A 4 4.98 -22.28 26.90
C ILE A 4 5.90 -21.59 27.90
N SER A 5 6.46 -20.44 27.50
CA SER A 5 7.34 -19.63 28.34
C SER A 5 6.62 -19.27 29.64
N GLU A 6 7.12 -19.74 30.79
CA GLU A 6 6.71 -19.29 32.14
C GLU A 6 7.19 -17.85 32.45
N ALA A 7 7.20 -16.98 31.44
CA ALA A 7 7.43 -15.57 31.69
C ALA A 7 6.15 -15.00 32.34
N PRO A 8 6.21 -14.46 33.57
CA PRO A 8 5.04 -13.82 34.16
C PRO A 8 4.58 -12.69 33.25
N SER A 9 3.27 -12.68 32.96
CA SER A 9 2.59 -11.65 32.19
C SER A 9 3.05 -10.27 32.64
N ILE A 10 3.55 -9.47 31.70
CA ILE A 10 3.81 -8.04 31.93
C ILE A 10 2.43 -7.40 32.07
N VAL A 11 1.93 -7.37 33.31
CA VAL A 11 0.60 -6.89 33.68
C VAL A 11 0.39 -5.46 33.16
N GLY A 12 -0.79 -5.21 32.57
CA GLY A 12 -1.19 -3.96 31.92
C GLY A 12 -1.22 -2.71 32.83
N PRO A 13 -1.42 -1.52 32.24
CA PRO A 13 -0.94 -0.25 32.77
C PRO A 13 -1.81 0.29 33.92
N GLY A 14 -1.43 -0.06 35.15
CA GLY A 14 -1.75 0.73 36.35
C GLY A 14 -0.63 1.76 36.59
N HIS A 15 -0.99 3.01 36.89
CA HIS A 15 -0.08 4.17 36.96
C HIS A 15 1.06 4.14 38.01
N ASN A 16 1.35 3.00 38.65
CA ASN A 16 2.43 2.81 39.62
C ASN A 16 3.21 1.49 39.43
N LEU A 17 3.19 0.88 38.23
CA LEU A 17 3.96 -0.34 37.97
C LEU A 17 5.41 0.00 37.57
N ALA A 18 6.36 -0.74 38.15
CA ALA A 18 7.79 -0.67 37.81
C ALA A 18 7.99 -0.75 36.29
N THR A 19 8.90 0.08 35.75
CA THR A 19 9.12 0.07 34.30
C THR A 19 9.70 -1.28 33.86
N THR A 20 9.57 -1.61 32.57
CA THR A 20 10.21 -2.83 32.01
C THR A 20 11.70 -2.87 32.33
N THR A 21 12.35 -1.70 32.34
CA THR A 21 13.76 -1.57 32.72
C THR A 21 14.00 -1.94 34.19
N ASP A 22 13.13 -1.54 35.10
CA ASP A 22 13.26 -1.86 36.53
C ASP A 22 13.06 -3.37 36.78
N ILE A 23 12.09 -3.98 36.10
CA ILE A 23 11.87 -5.43 36.14
C ILE A 23 13.09 -6.19 35.63
N LEU A 24 13.72 -5.69 34.55
CA LEU A 24 14.93 -6.30 34.00
C LEU A 24 16.14 -6.12 34.94
N ARG A 25 16.28 -4.96 35.59
CA ARG A 25 17.34 -4.73 36.58
C ARG A 25 17.20 -5.69 37.76
N ASP A 26 15.99 -5.86 38.29
CA ASP A 26 15.76 -6.79 39.40
C ASP A 26 16.01 -8.24 38.98
N ARG A 27 15.47 -8.65 37.82
CA ARG A 27 15.62 -10.01 37.28
C ARG A 27 17.08 -10.37 37.03
N PHE A 28 17.89 -9.43 36.56
CA PHE A 28 19.30 -9.64 36.21
C PHE A 28 20.27 -8.98 37.21
N ALA A 29 19.82 -8.69 38.43
CA ALA A 29 20.64 -8.06 39.47
C ALA A 29 21.92 -8.86 39.77
N GLY A 30 21.89 -10.19 39.65
CA GLY A 30 23.07 -11.03 39.78
C GLY A 30 24.14 -10.74 38.73
N PHE A 31 23.74 -10.53 37.47
CA PHE A 31 24.66 -10.14 36.41
C PHE A 31 25.18 -8.72 36.58
N LEU A 32 24.32 -7.78 37.01
CA LEU A 32 24.74 -6.41 37.30
C LEU A 32 25.85 -6.41 38.37
N LYS A 33 25.67 -7.15 39.46
CA LYS A 33 26.72 -7.32 40.49
C LYS A 33 28.02 -7.93 39.94
N GLN A 34 27.94 -8.88 39.01
CA GLN A 34 29.13 -9.46 38.40
C GLN A 34 29.85 -8.47 37.49
N VAL A 35 29.10 -7.68 36.71
CA VAL A 35 29.65 -6.61 35.87
C VAL A 35 30.33 -5.56 36.76
N ASP A 36 29.66 -5.10 37.81
CA ASP A 36 30.20 -4.12 38.75
C ASP A 36 31.46 -4.64 39.44
N SER A 37 31.47 -5.90 39.88
CA SER A 37 32.65 -6.55 40.46
C SER A 37 33.83 -6.60 39.50
N ILE A 38 33.61 -6.92 38.22
CA ILE A 38 34.68 -6.93 37.20
C ILE A 38 35.13 -5.50 36.90
N ALA A 39 34.22 -4.54 36.85
CA ALA A 39 34.56 -3.12 36.66
C ALA A 39 35.42 -2.59 37.82
N ASP A 40 35.09 -2.93 39.06
CA ASP A 40 35.87 -2.58 40.24
C ASP A 40 37.25 -3.28 40.25
N GLU A 41 37.35 -4.53 39.82
CA GLU A 41 38.64 -5.21 39.60
C GLU A 41 39.46 -4.50 38.52
N ALA A 42 38.84 -4.13 37.40
CA ALA A 42 39.51 -3.44 36.29
C ALA A 42 39.99 -2.04 36.68
N ASN A 43 39.17 -1.27 37.40
CA ASN A 43 39.54 0.06 37.90
C ASN A 43 40.70 -0.02 38.89
N ARG A 44 40.65 -0.95 39.85
CA ARG A 44 41.77 -1.17 40.79
C ARG A 44 43.05 -1.58 40.08
N ALA A 45 42.95 -2.48 39.10
CA ALA A 45 44.11 -2.92 38.33
C ALA A 45 44.70 -1.78 37.48
N ARG A 46 43.86 -0.91 36.92
CA ARG A 46 44.29 0.30 36.21
C ARG A 46 44.99 1.28 37.16
N ASP A 47 44.40 1.56 38.32
CA ASP A 47 44.94 2.52 39.27
C ASP A 47 46.31 2.08 39.82
N ALA A 48 46.54 0.76 39.93
CA ALA A 48 47.84 0.19 40.30
C ALA A 48 48.95 0.40 39.25
N LEU A 49 48.62 0.75 38.00
CA LEU A 49 49.61 1.09 36.95
C LEU A 49 50.09 2.55 37.03
N GLY A 50 49.43 3.40 37.82
CA GLY A 50 49.78 4.82 37.95
C GLY A 50 49.40 5.67 36.73
N GLU A 51 49.88 6.92 36.73
CA GLU A 51 49.55 7.93 35.73
C GLU A 51 50.27 7.63 34.40
N GLY A 52 49.55 6.99 33.47
CA GLY A 52 50.06 6.61 32.16
C GLY A 52 49.62 5.22 31.69
N GLY A 53 49.20 4.34 32.61
CA GLY A 53 48.64 3.02 32.27
C GLY A 53 49.62 2.11 31.50
N VAL A 54 50.92 2.34 31.63
CA VAL A 54 51.96 1.56 30.94
C VAL A 54 52.26 0.29 31.74
N ILE A 55 52.37 -0.84 31.04
CA ILE A 55 52.72 -2.13 31.62
C ILE A 55 54.22 -2.32 31.42
N ASP A 56 54.99 -2.29 32.52
CA ASP A 56 56.45 -2.43 32.48
C ASP A 56 56.94 -3.82 32.92
N LYS A 57 56.08 -4.59 33.61
CA LYS A 57 56.40 -5.92 34.14
C LYS A 57 55.29 -6.94 33.88
N ASP A 58 55.68 -8.20 33.73
CA ASP A 58 54.74 -9.33 33.56
C ASP A 58 53.76 -9.46 34.74
N GLU A 59 54.21 -9.14 35.96
CA GLU A 59 53.38 -9.10 37.17
C GLU A 59 52.20 -8.12 37.08
N GLN A 60 52.32 -7.07 36.26
CA GLN A 60 51.26 -6.10 35.99
C GLN A 60 50.35 -6.56 34.83
N ARG A 61 50.89 -7.31 33.87
CA ARG A 61 50.17 -7.81 32.69
C ARG A 61 49.17 -8.91 33.05
N ASP A 62 49.61 -9.90 33.81
CA ASP A 62 48.85 -11.13 34.00
C ASP A 62 47.49 -10.92 34.73
N PRO A 63 47.37 -10.03 35.73
CA PRO A 63 46.07 -9.67 36.31
C PRO A 63 45.11 -9.03 35.30
N LEU A 64 45.61 -8.18 34.40
CA LEU A 64 44.79 -7.53 33.36
C LEU A 64 44.28 -8.54 32.35
N ILE A 65 45.13 -9.50 31.95
CA ILE A 65 44.73 -10.63 31.09
C ILE A 65 43.62 -11.44 31.79
N ALA A 66 43.77 -11.75 33.07
CA ALA A 66 42.77 -12.51 33.82
C ALA A 66 41.41 -11.77 33.88
N ILE A 67 41.42 -10.45 34.12
CA ILE A 67 40.22 -9.60 34.11
C ILE A 67 39.59 -9.60 32.71
N GLY A 68 40.40 -9.43 31.65
CA GLY A 68 39.93 -9.48 30.27
C GLY A 68 39.26 -10.82 29.90
N LEU A 69 39.84 -11.94 30.35
CA LEU A 69 39.25 -13.26 30.15
C LEU A 69 37.93 -13.44 30.93
N LYS A 70 37.85 -12.95 32.17
CA LYS A 70 36.59 -12.95 32.96
C LYS A 70 35.51 -12.11 32.27
N ALA A 71 35.85 -10.89 31.85
CA ALA A 71 34.93 -9.99 31.15
C ALA A 71 34.43 -10.62 29.84
N GLY A 72 35.33 -11.22 29.05
CA GLY A 72 34.97 -11.90 27.81
C GLY A 72 34.05 -13.10 28.03
N LYS A 73 34.26 -13.89 29.09
CA LYS A 73 33.34 -14.98 29.47
C LYS A 73 31.97 -14.44 29.89
N LEU A 74 31.94 -13.43 30.76
CA LEU A 74 30.68 -12.84 31.24
C LEU A 74 29.86 -12.23 30.08
N SER A 75 30.53 -11.53 29.15
CA SER A 75 29.87 -10.97 27.96
C SER A 75 29.18 -12.05 27.13
N LYS A 76 29.82 -13.21 26.92
CA LYS A 76 29.21 -14.33 26.19
C LYS A 76 27.98 -14.88 26.91
N THR A 77 28.08 -15.11 28.22
CA THR A 77 26.94 -15.60 29.02
C THR A 77 25.78 -14.59 29.03
N LEU A 78 26.05 -13.29 29.07
CA LEU A 78 25.04 -12.24 28.96
C LEU A 78 24.30 -12.32 27.61
N ASP A 79 25.04 -12.47 26.51
CA ASP A 79 24.44 -12.61 25.18
C ASP A 79 23.63 -13.89 25.02
N GLU A 80 24.13 -15.02 25.54
CA GLU A 80 23.41 -16.29 25.55
C GLU A 80 22.10 -16.18 26.36
N THR A 81 22.15 -15.54 27.53
CA THR A 81 20.97 -15.32 28.37
C THR A 81 19.97 -14.37 27.72
N ARG A 82 20.46 -13.29 27.09
CA ARG A 82 19.62 -12.37 26.31
C ARG A 82 18.92 -13.11 25.19
N LEU A 83 19.64 -13.94 24.43
CA LEU A 83 19.09 -14.70 23.32
C LEU A 83 18.07 -15.74 23.82
N SER A 84 18.40 -16.51 24.87
CA SER A 84 17.48 -17.51 25.43
C SER A 84 16.20 -16.90 26.00
N THR A 85 16.29 -15.71 26.58
CA THR A 85 15.14 -14.98 27.12
C THR A 85 14.27 -14.37 26.01
N THR A 86 14.89 -13.81 24.97
CA THR A 86 14.15 -13.05 23.93
C THR A 86 13.69 -13.90 22.76
N LYS A 87 14.36 -15.02 22.48
CA LYS A 87 14.01 -15.89 21.34
C LYS A 87 12.60 -16.47 21.44
N PRO A 88 12.16 -17.08 22.56
CA PRO A 88 10.79 -17.61 22.65
C PRO A 88 9.73 -16.53 22.42
N LEU A 89 9.94 -15.32 22.96
CA LEU A 89 9.03 -14.19 22.77
C LEU A 89 8.99 -13.74 21.30
N ARG A 90 10.14 -13.69 20.62
CA ARG A 90 10.20 -13.37 19.19
C ARG A 90 9.54 -14.42 18.32
N ASP A 91 9.76 -15.70 18.65
CA ASP A 91 9.16 -16.83 17.96
C ASP A 91 7.63 -16.79 18.13
N GLU A 92 7.13 -16.57 19.35
CA GLU A 92 5.70 -16.41 19.65
C GLU A 92 5.08 -15.22 18.91
N VAL A 93 5.74 -14.05 18.89
CA VAL A 93 5.28 -12.90 18.11
C VAL A 93 5.26 -13.23 16.62
N SER A 94 6.28 -13.91 16.11
CA SER A 94 6.32 -14.31 14.70
C SER A 94 5.20 -15.29 14.34
N GLU A 95 4.93 -16.28 15.19
CA GLU A 95 3.85 -17.25 14.98
C GLU A 95 2.47 -16.60 15.07
N THR A 96 2.28 -15.71 16.05
CA THR A 96 1.06 -14.92 16.22
C THR A 96 0.80 -14.05 14.98
N ASN A 97 1.82 -13.35 14.48
CA ASN A 97 1.70 -12.54 13.27
C ASN A 97 1.33 -13.41 12.07
N LYS A 98 2.00 -14.56 11.86
CA LYS A 98 1.68 -15.49 10.76
C LYS A 98 0.24 -15.99 10.84
N PHE A 99 -0.27 -16.28 12.04
CA PHE A 99 -1.66 -16.70 12.25
C PHE A 99 -2.64 -15.62 11.80
N PHE A 100 -2.46 -14.37 12.25
CA PHE A 100 -3.33 -13.27 11.86
C PHE A 100 -3.20 -12.89 10.39
N GLU A 101 -1.99 -12.95 9.81
CA GLU A 101 -1.77 -12.75 8.38
C GLU A 101 -2.54 -13.79 7.55
N ALA A 102 -2.57 -15.06 7.97
CA ALA A 102 -3.35 -16.09 7.30
C ALA A 102 -4.86 -15.82 7.35
N LEU A 103 -5.38 -15.32 8.48
CA LEU A 103 -6.78 -14.92 8.62
C LEU A 103 -7.10 -13.69 7.75
N ALA A 104 -6.25 -12.67 7.77
CA ALA A 104 -6.39 -11.47 6.95
C ALA A 104 -6.39 -11.82 5.45
N ALA A 105 -5.46 -12.67 5.02
CA ALA A 105 -5.39 -13.14 3.62
C ALA A 105 -6.67 -13.86 3.18
N ARG A 106 -7.35 -14.59 4.07
CA ARG A 106 -8.66 -15.20 3.77
C ARG A 106 -9.74 -14.14 3.57
N MET A 107 -9.78 -13.12 4.42
CA MET A 107 -10.73 -12.01 4.29
C MET A 107 -10.49 -11.20 3.02
N ASP A 108 -9.23 -10.93 2.68
CA ASP A 108 -8.86 -10.23 1.44
C ASP A 108 -9.26 -11.01 0.19
N LYS A 109 -9.11 -12.34 0.19
CA LYS A 109 -9.61 -13.19 -0.90
C LYS A 109 -11.12 -13.10 -1.06
N ILE A 110 -11.86 -13.14 0.05
CA ILE A 110 -13.32 -13.00 0.03
C ILE A 110 -13.71 -11.62 -0.52
N LYS A 111 -13.11 -10.56 0.00
CA LYS A 111 -13.32 -9.18 -0.47
C LYS A 111 -13.04 -9.06 -1.96
N THR A 112 -11.87 -9.49 -2.42
CA THR A 112 -11.46 -9.44 -3.83
C THR A 112 -12.46 -10.17 -4.71
N ARG A 113 -12.92 -11.36 -4.29
CA ARG A 113 -13.90 -12.14 -5.06
C ARG A 113 -15.24 -11.41 -5.17
N PHE A 114 -15.71 -10.78 -4.10
CA PHE A 114 -16.94 -9.99 -4.17
C PHE A 114 -16.77 -8.71 -4.98
N GLU A 115 -15.63 -8.04 -4.91
CA GLU A 115 -15.29 -6.88 -5.76
C GLU A 115 -15.32 -7.24 -7.25
N GLU A 116 -14.81 -8.42 -7.63
CA GLU A 116 -14.89 -8.94 -9.00
C GLU A 116 -16.34 -9.17 -9.45
N ILE A 117 -17.13 -9.89 -8.65
CA ILE A 117 -18.53 -10.23 -8.98
C ILE A 117 -19.36 -8.95 -9.13
N VAL A 118 -19.26 -8.05 -8.15
CA VAL A 118 -19.97 -6.76 -8.18
C VAL A 118 -19.46 -5.91 -9.33
N GLY A 119 -18.15 -5.92 -9.61
CA GLY A 119 -17.57 -5.19 -10.72
C GLY A 119 -18.08 -5.62 -12.09
N VAL A 120 -18.28 -6.93 -12.32
CA VAL A 120 -18.90 -7.43 -13.56
C VAL A 120 -20.33 -6.89 -13.71
N TYR A 121 -21.12 -6.96 -12.64
CA TYR A 121 -22.50 -6.47 -12.65
C TYR A 121 -22.58 -4.95 -12.88
N ASP A 122 -21.80 -4.18 -12.14
CA ASP A 122 -21.79 -2.72 -12.19
C ASP A 122 -21.29 -2.20 -13.55
N ARG A 123 -20.31 -2.87 -14.18
CA ARG A 123 -19.92 -2.61 -15.58
C ARG A 123 -21.08 -2.85 -16.54
N LYS A 124 -21.73 -4.02 -16.46
CA LYS A 124 -22.88 -4.33 -17.32
C LYS A 124 -24.00 -3.30 -17.16
N LYS A 125 -24.31 -2.90 -15.93
CA LYS A 125 -25.33 -1.90 -15.63
C LYS A 125 -24.97 -0.53 -16.24
N ARG A 126 -23.73 -0.07 -16.05
CA ARG A 126 -23.25 1.18 -16.68
C ARG A 126 -23.27 1.12 -18.19
N ASP A 127 -22.92 -0.02 -18.78
CA ASP A 127 -22.97 -0.21 -20.23
C ASP A 127 -24.40 -0.12 -20.75
N GLU A 128 -25.35 -0.74 -20.06
CA GLU A 128 -26.78 -0.64 -20.37
C GLU A 128 -27.30 0.79 -20.23
N GLU A 129 -26.96 1.49 -19.15
CA GLU A 129 -27.32 2.90 -18.95
C GLU A 129 -26.75 3.80 -20.05
N ARG A 130 -25.49 3.58 -20.44
CA ARG A 130 -24.85 4.29 -21.57
C ARG A 130 -25.57 4.03 -22.89
N ARG A 131 -25.91 2.76 -23.18
CA ARG A 131 -26.66 2.41 -24.41
C ARG A 131 -28.04 3.05 -24.43
N ARG A 132 -28.79 2.95 -23.34
CA ARG A 132 -30.14 3.55 -23.23
C ARG A 132 -30.09 5.07 -23.40
N ALA A 133 -29.11 5.73 -22.78
CA ALA A 133 -28.94 7.17 -22.91
C ALA A 133 -28.52 7.59 -24.33
N ALA A 134 -27.63 6.83 -24.97
CA ALA A 134 -27.23 7.06 -26.36
C ALA A 134 -28.39 6.88 -27.35
N GLU A 135 -29.22 5.83 -27.18
CA GLU A 135 -30.41 5.62 -28.00
C GLU A 135 -31.45 6.73 -27.80
N ALA A 136 -31.70 7.15 -26.55
CA ALA A 136 -32.62 8.24 -26.25
C ALA A 136 -32.14 9.58 -26.84
N ALA A 137 -30.83 9.85 -26.79
CA ALA A 137 -30.24 11.03 -27.43
C ALA A 137 -30.36 10.97 -28.96
N ARG A 138 -30.13 9.81 -29.57
CA ARG A 138 -30.25 9.65 -31.03
C ARG A 138 -31.69 9.88 -31.50
N LEU A 139 -32.67 9.26 -30.86
CA LEU A 139 -34.09 9.45 -31.19
C LEU A 139 -34.55 10.90 -31.01
N ALA A 140 -34.04 11.59 -29.97
CA ALA A 140 -34.36 13.00 -29.75
C ALA A 140 -33.74 13.91 -30.83
N GLN A 141 -32.52 13.61 -31.29
CA GLN A 141 -31.90 14.33 -32.40
C GLN A 141 -32.66 14.12 -33.70
N GLU A 142 -33.03 12.87 -34.02
CA GLU A 142 -33.85 12.55 -35.21
C GLU A 142 -35.21 13.28 -35.17
N GLU A 143 -35.85 13.40 -34.01
CA GLU A 143 -37.10 14.17 -33.85
C GLU A 143 -36.88 15.68 -34.01
N ALA A 144 -35.79 16.22 -33.45
CA ALA A 144 -35.44 17.63 -33.58
C ALA A 144 -35.14 18.00 -35.05
N ASP A 145 -34.35 17.18 -35.74
CA ASP A 145 -34.02 17.35 -37.16
C ASP A 145 -35.29 17.29 -38.02
N ARG A 146 -36.22 16.36 -37.72
CA ARG A 146 -37.51 16.28 -38.43
C ARG A 146 -38.34 17.54 -38.22
N LYS A 147 -38.50 18.01 -36.98
CA LYS A 147 -39.28 19.22 -36.67
C LYS A 147 -38.65 20.47 -37.27
N PHE A 148 -37.32 20.53 -37.32
CA PHE A 148 -36.61 21.64 -37.95
C PHE A 148 -36.81 21.65 -39.47
N ALA A 149 -36.81 20.48 -40.12
CA ALA A 149 -37.14 20.36 -41.54
C ALA A 149 -38.60 20.75 -41.83
N GLU A 150 -39.55 20.34 -40.98
CA GLU A 150 -40.97 20.74 -41.06
C GLU A 150 -41.13 22.27 -40.88
N ALA A 151 -40.41 22.88 -39.92
CA ALA A 151 -40.40 24.33 -39.71
C ALA A 151 -39.87 25.09 -40.94
N GLN A 152 -38.78 24.60 -41.55
CA GLN A 152 -38.22 25.19 -42.76
C GLN A 152 -39.17 25.08 -43.97
N ALA A 153 -39.94 24.00 -44.07
CA ALA A 153 -40.93 23.83 -45.14
C ALA A 153 -42.17 24.73 -44.95
N ALA A 154 -42.49 25.16 -43.73
CA ALA A 154 -43.70 25.89 -43.38
C ALA A 154 -43.58 27.44 -43.46
N GLN A 155 -42.51 27.97 -44.07
CA GLN A 155 -42.07 29.39 -44.07
C GLN A 155 -43.09 30.49 -44.51
N HIS A 156 -44.37 30.18 -44.77
CA HIS A 156 -45.37 31.13 -45.28
C HIS A 156 -46.73 31.13 -44.56
N SER A 157 -46.84 30.71 -43.30
CA SER A 157 -48.11 30.81 -42.56
C SER A 157 -47.94 31.29 -41.11
N VAL A 158 -49.02 31.82 -40.50
CA VAL A 158 -49.08 32.15 -39.05
C VAL A 158 -48.81 30.92 -38.17
N VAL A 159 -48.94 29.71 -38.73
CA VAL A 159 -48.59 28.44 -38.06
C VAL A 159 -47.06 28.26 -37.95
N SER A 160 -46.27 28.99 -38.74
CA SER A 160 -44.80 28.92 -38.75
C SER A 160 -44.18 29.27 -37.40
N ASP A 161 -44.73 30.24 -36.65
CA ASP A 161 -44.18 30.64 -35.35
C ASP A 161 -44.38 29.54 -34.28
N VAL A 162 -45.48 28.80 -34.37
CA VAL A 162 -45.76 27.67 -33.47
C VAL A 162 -44.81 26.50 -33.79
N ILE A 163 -44.67 26.15 -35.07
CA ILE A 163 -43.79 25.06 -35.50
C ILE A 163 -42.31 25.37 -35.20
N MET A 164 -41.88 26.62 -35.39
CA MET A 164 -40.52 27.04 -35.05
C MET A 164 -40.25 26.95 -33.54
N ASN A 165 -41.21 27.35 -32.70
CA ASN A 165 -41.09 27.19 -31.26
C ASN A 165 -41.03 25.71 -30.85
N GLU A 166 -41.83 24.84 -31.48
CA GLU A 166 -41.76 23.39 -31.25
C GLU A 166 -40.42 22.78 -31.65
N ALA A 167 -39.82 23.25 -32.75
CA ALA A 167 -38.48 22.84 -33.18
C ALA A 167 -37.40 23.26 -32.18
N VAL A 168 -37.44 24.50 -31.68
CA VAL A 168 -36.50 24.99 -30.65
C VAL A 168 -36.63 24.18 -29.35
N VAL A 169 -37.85 23.86 -28.92
CA VAL A 169 -38.07 23.03 -27.72
C VAL A 169 -37.55 21.60 -27.92
N ALA A 170 -37.71 21.04 -29.12
CA ALA A 170 -37.18 19.71 -29.46
C ALA A 170 -35.64 19.69 -29.49
N ASP A 171 -35.02 20.73 -30.05
CA ASP A 171 -33.56 20.89 -30.08
C ASP A 171 -32.96 21.02 -28.67
N GLN A 172 -33.53 21.88 -27.82
CA GLN A 172 -33.12 21.99 -26.41
C GLN A 172 -33.28 20.67 -25.64
N ARG A 173 -34.29 19.86 -25.98
CA ARG A 173 -34.47 18.53 -25.39
C ARG A 173 -33.39 17.56 -25.88
N ALA A 174 -33.05 17.59 -27.16
CA ALA A 174 -31.98 16.79 -27.74
C ALA A 174 -30.63 17.13 -27.11
N GLU A 175 -30.28 18.42 -26.98
CA GLU A 175 -29.05 18.87 -26.32
C GLU A 175 -28.94 18.38 -24.87
N ARG A 176 -30.03 18.49 -24.08
CA ARG A 176 -30.05 17.99 -22.69
C ARG A 176 -29.84 16.48 -22.64
N LEU A 177 -30.49 15.73 -23.52
CA LEU A 177 -30.34 14.27 -23.56
C LEU A 177 -28.95 13.84 -24.04
N ALA A 178 -28.34 14.57 -24.98
CA ALA A 178 -26.96 14.38 -25.39
C ALA A 178 -25.99 14.61 -24.22
N ALA A 179 -26.19 15.68 -23.43
CA ALA A 179 -25.39 15.93 -22.23
C ALA A 179 -25.55 14.80 -21.18
N VAL A 180 -26.78 14.32 -20.96
CA VAL A 180 -27.02 13.16 -20.09
C VAL A 180 -26.32 11.90 -20.62
N ALA A 181 -26.36 11.65 -21.93
CA ALA A 181 -25.70 10.50 -22.54
C ALA A 181 -24.18 10.50 -22.34
N THR A 182 -23.53 11.67 -22.37
CA THR A 182 -22.08 11.78 -22.12
C THR A 182 -21.67 11.46 -20.68
N THR A 183 -22.57 11.69 -19.71
CA THR A 183 -22.30 11.46 -18.28
C THR A 183 -22.96 10.19 -17.74
N ALA A 184 -23.82 9.54 -18.53
CA ALA A 184 -24.50 8.31 -18.15
C ALA A 184 -23.52 7.20 -17.77
N GLY A 185 -23.78 6.54 -16.65
CA GLY A 185 -22.91 5.51 -16.09
C GLY A 185 -21.57 6.02 -15.55
N THR A 186 -21.32 7.34 -15.49
CA THR A 186 -20.11 7.88 -14.86
C THR A 186 -20.33 8.12 -13.36
N GLY A 187 -19.32 7.80 -12.56
CA GLY A 187 -19.32 8.05 -11.11
C GLY A 187 -19.57 6.82 -10.22
N PRO A 188 -19.43 7.00 -8.89
CA PRO A 188 -19.58 5.92 -7.93
C PRO A 188 -21.05 5.53 -7.73
N THR A 189 -21.31 4.23 -7.61
CA THR A 189 -22.65 3.68 -7.32
C THR A 189 -22.85 3.66 -5.81
N LYS A 190 -23.77 4.48 -5.29
CA LYS A 190 -24.14 4.49 -3.87
C LYS A 190 -25.23 3.44 -3.62
N THR A 191 -25.07 2.65 -2.57
CA THR A 191 -26.06 1.69 -2.08
C THR A 191 -26.31 1.95 -0.59
N GLU A 192 -27.34 1.33 -0.02
CA GLU A 192 -27.61 1.40 1.42
C GLU A 192 -26.44 0.85 2.26
N SER A 193 -25.72 -0.14 1.72
CA SER A 193 -24.61 -0.80 2.40
C SER A 193 -23.25 -0.11 2.20
N GLY A 194 -23.14 0.89 1.33
CA GLY A 194 -21.89 1.61 1.10
C GLY A 194 -21.74 2.20 -0.30
N THR A 195 -20.51 2.55 -0.66
CA THR A 195 -20.20 3.13 -1.98
C THR A 195 -19.30 2.21 -2.79
N ILE A 196 -19.73 1.90 -4.02
CA ILE A 196 -18.94 1.16 -5.00
C ILE A 196 -18.26 2.18 -5.91
N SER A 197 -16.92 2.20 -5.90
CA SER A 197 -16.15 3.02 -6.83
C SER A 197 -15.46 2.14 -7.86
N SER A 198 -15.63 2.45 -9.13
CA SER A 198 -14.78 1.92 -10.20
C SER A 198 -13.64 2.88 -10.44
N SER A 199 -12.41 2.36 -10.49
CA SER A 199 -11.24 3.11 -10.95
C SER A 199 -10.66 2.38 -12.15
N ALA A 200 -10.24 3.13 -13.16
CA ALA A 200 -9.61 2.60 -14.36
C ALA A 200 -8.16 3.11 -14.45
N PRO A 201 -7.26 2.70 -13.51
CA PRO A 201 -5.85 3.06 -13.60
C PRO A 201 -5.25 2.62 -14.95
N TRP A 202 -4.51 3.54 -15.56
CA TRP A 202 -3.69 3.22 -16.72
C TRP A 202 -2.52 2.35 -16.27
N THR A 203 -2.42 1.18 -16.88
CA THR A 203 -1.36 0.20 -16.67
C THR A 203 -0.71 -0.18 -18.00
N CYS A 204 0.38 -0.93 -17.93
CA CYS A 204 1.13 -1.35 -19.11
C CYS A 204 1.68 -2.76 -18.99
N SER A 205 1.68 -3.47 -20.10
CA SER A 205 2.42 -4.72 -20.32
C SER A 205 3.51 -4.46 -21.34
N ILE A 206 4.74 -4.90 -21.07
CA ILE A 206 5.84 -4.86 -22.04
C ILE A 206 5.78 -6.17 -22.81
N ASP A 207 5.26 -6.13 -24.03
CA ASP A 207 5.12 -7.33 -24.85
C ASP A 207 6.43 -7.67 -25.56
N ASP A 208 7.25 -6.66 -25.86
CA ASP A 208 8.49 -6.83 -26.61
C ASP A 208 9.60 -5.88 -26.13
N TRP A 209 10.56 -6.42 -25.40
CA TRP A 209 11.73 -5.69 -24.88
C TRP A 209 12.71 -5.23 -25.96
N SER A 210 12.69 -5.85 -27.15
CA SER A 210 13.59 -5.48 -28.24
C SER A 210 13.15 -4.21 -28.95
N LYS A 211 11.85 -3.89 -28.91
CA LYS A 211 11.24 -2.73 -29.57
C LYS A 211 11.28 -1.45 -28.74
N LEU A 212 11.66 -1.55 -27.47
CA LEU A 212 11.93 -0.39 -26.63
C LEU A 212 13.22 0.28 -27.11
N ASP A 213 13.13 1.55 -27.48
CA ASP A 213 14.27 2.38 -27.86
C ASP A 213 15.03 2.81 -26.60
N ILE A 214 15.78 1.86 -26.04
CA ILE A 214 16.56 2.01 -24.80
C ILE A 214 18.00 1.54 -25.00
N THR A 215 18.44 1.45 -26.25
CA THR A 215 19.71 0.83 -26.66
C THR A 215 20.93 1.43 -25.93
N GLU A 216 20.89 2.74 -25.63
CA GLU A 216 21.95 3.45 -24.90
C GLU A 216 21.86 3.31 -23.36
N PHE A 217 20.70 2.87 -22.85
CA PHE A 217 20.41 2.82 -21.41
C PHE A 217 20.40 1.40 -20.83
N LYS A 218 20.45 0.36 -21.66
CA LYS A 218 20.42 -1.05 -21.21
C LYS A 218 21.57 -1.42 -20.27
N ASP A 219 22.73 -0.79 -20.44
CA ASP A 219 23.93 -1.10 -19.64
C ASP A 219 23.96 -0.34 -18.30
N GLN A 220 23.22 0.77 -18.19
CA GLN A 220 23.23 1.63 -17.00
C GLN A 220 22.03 1.40 -16.06
N PHE A 221 20.95 0.80 -16.57
CA PHE A 221 19.71 0.63 -15.82
C PHE A 221 19.33 -0.84 -15.69
N SER A 222 18.88 -1.21 -14.49
CA SER A 222 18.28 -2.53 -14.29
C SER A 222 16.95 -2.63 -15.06
N THR A 223 16.53 -3.85 -15.39
CA THR A 223 15.21 -4.11 -15.97
C THR A 223 14.08 -3.53 -15.11
N ALA A 224 14.22 -3.61 -13.78
CA ALA A 224 13.27 -3.03 -12.83
C ALA A 224 13.17 -1.50 -12.92
N ASP A 225 14.30 -0.81 -13.14
CA ASP A 225 14.29 0.65 -13.30
C ASP A 225 13.65 1.07 -14.62
N ILE A 226 13.88 0.30 -15.69
CA ILE A 226 13.23 0.51 -16.98
C ILE A 226 11.72 0.30 -16.86
N GLU A 227 11.26 -0.77 -16.21
CA GLU A 227 9.82 -0.97 -15.96
C GLU A 227 9.21 0.18 -15.14
N LYS A 228 9.93 0.66 -14.12
CA LYS A 228 9.49 1.78 -13.29
C LYS A 228 9.36 3.06 -14.11
N ALA A 229 10.32 3.33 -15.00
CA ALA A 229 10.29 4.46 -15.92
C ALA A 229 9.12 4.35 -16.92
N VAL A 230 8.88 3.16 -17.49
CA VAL A 230 7.75 2.89 -18.40
C VAL A 230 6.41 3.11 -17.66
N ARG A 231 6.24 2.55 -16.47
CA ARG A 231 5.03 2.77 -15.66
C ARG A 231 4.82 4.25 -15.32
N ALA A 232 5.89 4.99 -15.01
CA ALA A 232 5.82 6.42 -14.75
C ALA A 232 5.42 7.22 -16.01
N HIS A 233 5.98 6.87 -17.16
CA HIS A 233 5.62 7.44 -18.45
C HIS A 233 4.13 7.21 -18.77
N VAL A 234 3.64 5.98 -18.59
CA VAL A 234 2.24 5.61 -18.83
C VAL A 234 1.28 6.34 -17.88
N ARG A 235 1.66 6.53 -16.61
CA ARG A 235 0.85 7.36 -15.69
C ARG A 235 0.74 8.82 -16.14
N LYS A 236 1.84 9.40 -16.65
CA LYS A 236 1.89 10.80 -17.08
C LYS A 236 1.19 11.04 -18.41
N PHE A 237 1.48 10.22 -19.41
CA PHE A 237 1.03 10.43 -20.79
C PHE A 237 -0.18 9.56 -21.17
N LYS A 238 -0.55 8.55 -20.37
CA LYS A 238 -1.69 7.66 -20.64
C LYS A 238 -1.56 7.07 -22.05
N ASN A 239 -2.63 7.11 -22.86
CA ASN A 239 -2.59 6.67 -24.26
C ASN A 239 -2.26 7.79 -25.27
N THR A 240 -1.82 8.97 -24.83
CA THR A 240 -1.52 10.09 -25.75
C THR A 240 -0.17 9.96 -26.46
N ARG A 241 0.77 9.20 -25.87
CA ARG A 241 2.10 8.93 -26.42
C ARG A 241 2.41 7.44 -26.27
N PRO A 242 2.07 6.59 -27.26
CA PRO A 242 2.30 5.16 -27.18
C PRO A 242 3.81 4.86 -27.26
N LEU A 243 4.29 3.96 -26.41
CA LEU A 243 5.66 3.45 -26.45
C LEU A 243 5.69 2.18 -27.32
N LYS A 244 6.66 2.10 -28.24
CA LYS A 244 6.86 0.91 -29.08
C LYS A 244 7.17 -0.30 -28.18
N GLY A 245 6.49 -1.42 -28.41
CA GLY A 245 6.66 -2.64 -27.61
C GLY A 245 5.90 -2.67 -26.27
N VAL A 246 5.15 -1.61 -25.94
CA VAL A 246 4.36 -1.53 -24.69
C VAL A 246 2.88 -1.44 -25.00
N LYS A 247 2.11 -2.39 -24.48
CA LYS A 247 0.66 -2.36 -24.50
C LYS A 247 0.14 -1.55 -23.32
N ILE A 248 -0.40 -0.38 -23.60
CA ILE A 248 -1.03 0.51 -22.60
C ILE A 248 -2.52 0.22 -22.58
N PHE A 249 -3.08 -0.03 -21.41
CA PHE A 249 -4.52 -0.28 -21.24
C PHE A 249 -5.03 0.23 -19.89
N GLN A 250 -6.33 0.40 -19.77
CA GLN A 250 -6.97 0.69 -18.49
C GLN A 250 -7.35 -0.62 -17.81
N ASP A 251 -6.91 -0.79 -16.56
CA ASP A 251 -7.27 -1.93 -15.72
C ASP A 251 -8.43 -1.50 -14.82
N GLU A 252 -9.67 -1.75 -15.26
CA GLU A 252 -10.87 -1.39 -14.51
C GLU A 252 -11.03 -2.26 -13.26
N LYS A 253 -10.84 -1.65 -12.09
CA LYS A 253 -11.02 -2.29 -10.79
C LYS A 253 -12.14 -1.63 -10.00
N THR A 254 -13.08 -2.47 -9.58
CA THR A 254 -14.11 -2.11 -8.61
C THR A 254 -13.57 -2.28 -7.21
N ARG A 255 -13.82 -1.30 -6.34
CA ARG A 255 -13.44 -1.34 -4.94
C ARG A 255 -14.61 -0.94 -4.05
N PHE A 256 -14.77 -1.65 -2.94
CA PHE A 256 -15.69 -1.24 -1.88
C PHE A 256 -15.07 -0.10 -1.07
N ARG A 257 -15.88 0.93 -0.81
CA ARG A 257 -15.56 1.99 0.16
C ARG A 257 -16.58 1.92 1.29
N GLY A 258 -16.06 1.61 2.48
CA GLY A 258 -16.76 1.72 3.76
C GLY A 258 -16.23 2.92 4.54
#